data_AF-A0A7C5XID1-F1
#
_entry.id   AF-A0A7C5XID1-F1
#
_cell.length_a   1.000
_cell.length_b   1.000
_cell.length_c   1.000
_cell.angle_alpha   90.00
_cell.angle_beta   90.00
_cell.angle_gamma   90.00
#
_symmetry.space_group_name_H-M   'P 1'
#
loop_
_entity.id
_entity.type
_entity.pdbx_description
1 polymer ?
#
loop_
_entity_poly.entity_id
_entity_poly.type
_entity_poly.pdbx_seq_one_letter_code
_entity_poly.pdbx_strand_id
1 'polypeptide(L)'
;MYLDSGVFIDVPAYVIATVFGVVLCFWGVQLSRFIASIVFAAILSYITYSYSYAVFRSVALSIIFMLIAIGIGFVIGFVFFKVALSLSFGYTIASIILRDFIGSRETALLIVLTIIFAILIYVLSTYLLALLFVATGSSLIYRSLTVLGLQTIPSIVIVLIIAIAGLYNQIKRHI
;
A
#
# COMPACT_ATOMS: atom_id res chain seq x y z
N MET A 1 -31.65 12.39 -3.44
CA MET A 1 -31.92 13.24 -2.26
C MET A 1 -31.13 14.52 -2.49
N TYR A 2 -31.78 15.66 -2.71
CA TYR A 2 -31.08 16.91 -3.04
C TYR A 2 -30.44 17.48 -1.77
N LEU A 3 -29.13 17.75 -1.83
CA LEU A 3 -28.54 18.79 -0.98
C LEU A 3 -28.66 20.12 -1.74
N ASP A 4 -28.75 21.20 -0.96
CA ASP A 4 -29.01 22.60 -1.35
C ASP A 4 -27.94 23.23 -2.29
N SER A 5 -27.18 22.42 -3.02
CA SER A 5 -26.05 22.81 -3.88
C SER A 5 -26.11 22.27 -5.32
N GLY A 6 -27.23 21.67 -5.75
CA GLY A 6 -27.42 21.25 -7.15
C GLY A 6 -26.51 20.11 -7.61
N VAL A 7 -25.75 19.47 -6.70
CA VAL A 7 -24.90 18.31 -7.00
C VAL A 7 -25.76 17.05 -6.89
N PHE A 8 -25.89 16.30 -7.98
CA PHE A 8 -26.46 14.96 -7.95
C PHE A 8 -25.63 14.09 -7.02
N ILE A 9 -26.24 13.59 -5.95
CA ILE A 9 -25.61 12.57 -5.10
C ILE A 9 -25.63 11.28 -5.91
N ASP A 10 -24.47 10.90 -6.46
CA ASP A 10 -24.26 9.60 -7.09
C ASP A 10 -24.29 8.51 -6.02
N VAL A 11 -25.50 8.13 -5.60
CA VAL A 11 -25.75 7.08 -4.62
C VAL A 11 -24.93 5.81 -4.91
N PRO A 12 -24.80 5.32 -6.17
CA PRO A 12 -23.98 4.15 -6.45
C PRO A 12 -22.50 4.34 -6.07
N ALA A 13 -21.94 5.53 -6.29
CA ALA A 13 -20.54 5.81 -5.98
C ALA A 13 -20.28 5.75 -4.47
N TYR A 14 -21.18 6.27 -3.63
CA TYR A 14 -21.04 6.22 -2.18
C TYR A 14 -21.28 4.82 -1.60
N VAL A 15 -22.14 4.01 -2.23
CA VAL A 15 -22.29 2.60 -1.86
C VAL A 15 -21.00 1.84 -2.17
N ILE A 16 -20.44 2.01 -3.37
CA ILE A 16 -19.15 1.40 -3.76
C ILE A 16 -18.04 1.87 -2.82
N ALA A 17 -17.99 3.16 -2.51
CA ALA A 17 -17.05 3.73 -1.56
C ALA A 17 -17.18 3.05 -0.18
N THR A 18 -18.39 2.89 0.35
CA THR A 18 -18.61 2.19 1.63
C THR A 18 -18.06 0.77 1.60
N VAL A 19 -18.36 0.01 0.54
CA VAL A 19 -17.85 -1.36 0.36
C VAL A 19 -16.33 -1.37 0.29
N PHE A 20 -15.74 -0.45 -0.48
CA PHE A 20 -14.28 -0.34 -0.59
C PHE A 20 -13.63 0.04 0.73
N GLY A 21 -14.26 0.93 1.51
CA GLY A 21 -13.80 1.29 2.85
C GLY A 21 -13.80 0.10 3.82
N VAL A 22 -14.82 -0.75 3.76
CA VAL A 22 -14.85 -2.02 4.53
C VAL A 22 -13.72 -2.94 4.08
N VAL A 23 -13.52 -3.11 2.77
CA VAL A 23 -12.40 -3.92 2.24
C VAL A 23 -11.05 -3.39 2.72
N LEU A 24 -10.84 -2.08 2.71
CA LEU A 24 -9.61 -1.46 3.24
C LEU A 24 -9.42 -1.73 4.74
N CYS A 25 -10.49 -1.64 5.54
CA CYS A 25 -10.45 -1.92 6.98
C CYS A 25 -10.06 -3.36 7.29
N PHE A 26 -10.46 -4.35 6.48
CA PHE A 26 -10.19 -5.76 6.78
C PHE A 26 -8.99 -6.35 6.01
N TRP A 27 -8.70 -5.85 4.80
CA TRP A 27 -7.74 -6.43 3.86
C TRP A 27 -6.70 -5.43 3.34
N GLY A 28 -6.66 -4.19 3.83
CA GLY A 28 -5.81 -3.12 3.28
C GLY A 28 -4.33 -3.48 3.16
N VAL A 29 -3.75 -4.18 4.14
CA VAL A 29 -2.34 -4.62 4.08
C VAL A 29 -2.12 -5.67 2.97
N GLN A 30 -3.06 -6.58 2.75
CA GLN A 30 -2.96 -7.57 1.67
C GLN A 30 -3.15 -6.91 0.30
N LEU A 31 -4.07 -5.95 0.22
CA LEU A 31 -4.35 -5.18 -0.98
C LEU A 31 -3.16 -4.32 -1.39
N SER A 32 -2.46 -3.69 -0.44
CA SER A 32 -1.24 -2.93 -0.76
C SER A 32 -0.11 -3.81 -1.28
N ARG A 33 0.10 -5.00 -0.70
CA ARG A 33 1.06 -6.00 -1.22
C ARG A 33 0.69 -6.46 -2.63
N PHE A 34 -0.60 -6.65 -2.89
CA PHE A 34 -1.11 -7.06 -4.19
C PHE A 34 -0.95 -5.97 -5.25
N ILE A 35 -1.22 -4.70 -4.92
CA ILE A 35 -0.97 -3.59 -5.85
C ILE A 35 0.53 -3.46 -6.12
N ALA A 36 1.36 -3.52 -5.08
CA ALA A 36 2.80 -3.45 -5.24
C ALA A 36 3.36 -4.60 -6.10
N SER A 37 2.81 -5.81 -5.97
CA SER A 37 3.22 -6.95 -6.79
C SER A 37 2.83 -6.78 -8.26
N ILE A 38 1.66 -6.21 -8.55
CA ILE A 38 1.26 -5.87 -9.93
C ILE A 38 2.22 -4.86 -10.53
N VAL A 39 2.53 -3.78 -9.80
CA VAL A 39 3.46 -2.74 -10.28
C VAL A 39 4.85 -3.33 -10.53
N PHE A 40 5.35 -4.16 -9.62
CA PHE A 40 6.66 -4.80 -9.78
C PHE A 40 6.69 -5.78 -10.94
N ALA A 41 5.62 -6.57 -11.13
CA ALA A 41 5.48 -7.47 -12.28
C ALA A 41 5.46 -6.70 -13.60
N ALA A 42 4.76 -5.56 -13.67
CA ALA A 42 4.72 -4.71 -14.85
C ALA A 42 6.10 -4.13 -15.19
N ILE A 43 6.83 -3.61 -14.19
CA ILE A 43 8.18 -3.06 -14.39
C ILE A 43 9.15 -4.16 -14.84
N LEU A 44 9.19 -5.29 -14.13
CA LEU A 44 10.12 -6.37 -14.42
C LEU A 44 9.86 -7.00 -15.79
N SER A 45 8.59 -7.19 -16.14
CA SER A 45 8.20 -7.73 -17.45
C SER A 45 8.57 -6.79 -18.60
N TYR A 46 8.36 -5.48 -18.44
CA TYR A 46 8.75 -4.48 -19.44
C TYR A 46 10.27 -4.47 -19.66
N ILE A 47 11.05 -4.46 -18.57
CA ILE A 47 12.52 -4.53 -18.64
C ILE A 47 12.94 -5.82 -19.36
N THR A 48 12.39 -6.96 -18.93
CA THR A 48 12.76 -8.27 -19.50
C THR A 48 12.42 -8.36 -20.98
N TYR A 49 11.25 -7.87 -21.40
CA TYR A 49 10.86 -7.80 -22.80
C TYR A 49 11.85 -6.96 -23.63
N SER A 50 12.17 -5.76 -23.15
CA SER A 50 13.05 -4.82 -23.85
C SER A 50 14.45 -5.40 -24.06
N TYR A 51 15.03 -5.98 -23.01
CA TYR A 51 16.35 -6.61 -23.11
C TYR A 51 16.34 -7.90 -23.94
N SER A 52 15.32 -8.75 -23.78
CA SER A 52 15.21 -10.01 -24.54
C SER A 52 15.06 -9.74 -26.04
N TYR A 53 14.29 -8.72 -26.41
CA TYR A 53 14.12 -8.34 -27.81
C TYR A 53 15.41 -7.81 -28.42
N ALA A 54 16.17 -7.02 -27.67
CA ALA A 54 17.46 -6.50 -28.10
C ALA A 54 18.49 -7.62 -28.36
N VAL A 55 18.49 -8.66 -27.53
CA VAL A 55 19.45 -9.78 -27.63
C VAL A 55 19.05 -10.81 -28.69
N PHE A 56 17.81 -11.30 -28.63
CA PHE A 56 17.37 -12.42 -29.46
C PHE A 56 16.74 -11.99 -30.80
N ARG A 57 16.40 -10.71 -30.95
CA ARG A 57 15.69 -10.14 -32.12
C ARG A 57 14.41 -10.89 -32.52
N SER A 58 13.83 -11.65 -31.58
CA SER A 58 12.64 -12.45 -31.78
C SER A 58 11.53 -11.99 -30.85
N VAL A 59 10.41 -11.58 -31.42
CA VAL A 59 9.22 -11.15 -30.67
C VAL A 59 8.65 -12.30 -29.86
N ALA A 60 8.55 -13.49 -30.46
CA ALA A 60 7.98 -14.67 -29.80
C ALA A 60 8.76 -15.05 -28.53
N LEU A 61 10.10 -15.09 -28.62
CA LEU A 61 10.95 -15.41 -27.48
C LEU A 61 10.85 -14.35 -26.36
N SER A 62 10.77 -13.08 -26.75
CA SER A 62 10.66 -11.95 -25.81
C SER A 62 9.34 -11.95 -25.06
N ILE A 63 8.24 -12.33 -25.70
CA ILE A 63 6.93 -12.49 -25.05
C ILE A 63 6.97 -13.64 -24.03
N ILE A 64 7.60 -14.76 -24.35
CA ILE A 64 7.72 -15.89 -23.41
C ILE A 64 8.49 -15.46 -22.15
N PHE A 65 9.63 -14.79 -22.31
CA PHE A 65 10.39 -14.28 -21.16
C PHE A 65 9.64 -13.20 -20.39
N MET A 66 8.88 -12.33 -21.07
CA MET A 66 8.02 -11.34 -20.43
C MET A 66 6.98 -12.03 -19.52
N LEU A 67 6.29 -13.06 -20.00
CA LEU A 67 5.28 -13.79 -19.22
C LEU A 67 5.89 -14.48 -17.99
N ILE A 68 7.07 -15.08 -18.14
CA ILE A 68 7.82 -15.67 -17.02
C ILE A 68 8.18 -14.58 -16.00
N ALA A 69 8.66 -13.42 -16.46
CA ALA A 69 9.02 -12.29 -15.61
C ALA A 69 7.81 -11.68 -14.88
N ILE A 70 6.61 -11.68 -15.47
CA ILE A 70 5.37 -11.29 -14.78
C ILE A 70 5.16 -12.19 -13.56
N GLY A 71 5.22 -13.51 -13.75
CA GLY A 71 5.02 -14.47 -12.66
C GLY A 71 6.05 -14.30 -11.53
N ILE A 72 7.33 -14.21 -11.90
CA ILE A 72 8.42 -14.01 -10.93
C ILE A 72 8.26 -12.66 -10.22
N GLY A 73 8.00 -11.58 -10.96
CA GLY A 73 7.83 -10.24 -10.42
C GLY A 73 6.64 -10.15 -9.48
N PHE A 74 5.54 -10.85 -9.77
CA PHE A 74 4.39 -10.88 -8.90
C PHE A 74 4.71 -11.56 -7.56
N VAL A 75 5.37 -12.72 -7.58
CA VAL A 75 5.76 -13.43 -6.35
C VAL A 75 6.77 -12.62 -5.53
N ILE A 76 7.81 -12.11 -6.18
CA ILE A 76 8.86 -11.32 -5.51
C ILE A 76 8.25 -10.04 -4.92
N GLY A 77 7.48 -9.29 -5.71
CA GLY A 77 6.85 -8.05 -5.25
C GLY A 77 5.92 -8.29 -4.05
N PHE A 78 5.18 -9.40 -4.04
CA PHE A 78 4.28 -9.72 -2.94
C PHE A 78 5.04 -10.11 -1.65
N VAL A 79 6.11 -10.91 -1.77
CA VAL A 79 6.89 -11.41 -0.62
C VAL A 79 7.80 -10.32 -0.04
N PHE A 80 8.56 -9.63 -0.90
CA PHE A 80 9.58 -8.67 -0.49
C PHE A 80 9.05 -7.25 -0.26
N PHE A 81 7.74 -7.01 -0.40
CA PHE A 81 7.14 -5.69 -0.18
C PHE A 81 7.56 -5.03 1.13
N LYS A 82 7.47 -5.77 2.26
CA LYS A 82 7.84 -5.24 3.58
C LYS A 82 9.32 -4.86 3.66
N VAL A 83 10.19 -5.66 3.05
CA VAL A 83 11.64 -5.43 3.02
C VAL A 83 11.97 -4.22 2.17
N ALA A 84 11.35 -4.09 0.99
CA ALA A 84 11.53 -2.95 0.12
C ALA A 84 11.06 -1.64 0.79
N LEU A 85 9.90 -1.68 1.45
CA LEU A 85 9.37 -0.54 2.19
C LEU A 85 10.30 -0.16 3.34
N SER A 86 10.75 -1.12 4.15
CA SER A 86 11.60 -0.84 5.30
C SER A 86 12.97 -0.30 4.92
N LEU A 87 13.57 -0.82 3.83
CA LEU A 87 14.82 -0.28 3.28
C LEU A 87 14.64 1.13 2.73
N SER A 88 13.57 1.40 1.99
CA SER A 88 13.33 2.71 1.38
C SER A 88 13.12 3.80 2.43
N PHE A 89 12.27 3.54 3.43
CA PHE A 89 12.06 4.47 4.53
C PHE A 89 13.29 4.56 5.45
N GLY A 90 13.95 3.44 5.72
CA GLY A 90 15.17 3.41 6.53
C GLY A 90 16.29 4.25 5.92
N TYR A 91 16.49 4.14 4.61
CA TYR A 91 17.43 4.97 3.86
C TYR A 91 17.05 6.44 3.90
N THR A 92 15.76 6.76 3.70
CA THR A 92 15.28 8.15 3.71
C THR A 92 15.55 8.81 5.06
N ILE A 93 15.19 8.14 6.16
CA ILE A 93 15.43 8.65 7.53
C ILE A 93 16.93 8.77 7.81
N ALA A 94 17.72 7.75 7.48
CA ALA A 94 19.17 7.79 7.66
C ALA A 94 19.80 8.96 6.89
N SER A 95 19.36 9.19 5.65
CA SER A 95 19.88 10.27 4.79
C SER A 95 19.55 11.67 5.32
N ILE A 96 18.35 11.87 5.88
CA ILE A 96 17.95 13.14 6.50
C ILE A 96 18.80 13.38 7.76
N ILE A 97 18.96 12.38 8.61
CA ILE A 97 19.73 12.51 9.85
C ILE A 97 21.21 12.84 9.56
N LEU A 98 21.84 12.13 8.62
CA LEU A 98 23.23 12.38 8.25
C LEU A 98 23.43 13.78 7.66
N ARG A 99 22.49 14.22 6.81
CA ARG A 99 22.56 15.55 6.19
C ARG A 99 22.38 16.67 7.20
N ASP A 100 21.39 16.55 8.09
CA ASP A 100 20.94 17.68 8.93
C ASP A 100 21.64 17.74 10.30
N PHE A 101 22.08 16.61 10.85
CA PHE A 101 22.69 16.57 12.19
C PHE A 101 24.21 16.36 12.20
N ILE A 102 24.74 15.56 11.27
CA ILE A 102 26.15 15.15 11.29
C ILE A 102 26.98 15.98 10.31
N GLY A 103 26.37 16.49 9.23
CA GLY A 103 27.05 17.28 8.20
C GLY A 103 28.09 16.49 7.39
N SER A 104 28.22 15.19 7.63
CA SER A 104 29.12 14.27 6.94
C SER A 104 28.34 13.40 5.95
N ARG A 105 28.92 13.17 4.77
CA ARG A 105 28.40 12.23 3.76
C ARG A 105 29.16 10.90 3.77
N GLU A 106 29.57 10.45 4.95
CA GLU A 106 30.21 9.15 5.10
C GLU A 106 29.27 8.02 4.69
N THR A 107 29.63 7.35 3.59
CA THR A 107 28.84 6.28 2.98
C THR A 107 28.72 5.07 3.91
N ALA A 108 29.76 4.78 4.69
CA ALA A 108 29.75 3.69 5.66
C ALA A 108 28.71 3.92 6.78
N LEU A 109 28.69 5.12 7.37
CA LEU A 109 27.71 5.50 8.39
C LEU A 109 26.28 5.45 7.84
N LEU A 110 26.08 5.89 6.59
CA LEU A 110 24.77 5.83 5.95
C LEU A 110 24.24 4.40 5.84
N ILE A 111 25.09 3.46 5.42
CA ILE A 111 24.70 2.05 5.26
C ILE A 111 24.32 1.45 6.61
N VAL A 112 25.15 1.64 7.64
CA VAL A 112 24.89 1.10 8.99
C VAL A 112 23.58 1.66 9.54
N LEU A 113 23.39 2.98 9.44
CA LEU A 113 22.18 3.64 9.95
C LEU A 113 20.93 3.20 9.18
N THR A 114 21.05 3.01 7.86
CA THR A 114 19.97 2.47 7.02
C THR A 114 19.55 1.07 7.47
N ILE A 115 20.50 0.19 7.78
CA ILE A 115 20.20 -1.18 8.25
C ILE A 115 19.46 -1.14 9.59
N ILE A 116 19.93 -0.32 10.54
CA ILE A 116 19.32 -0.18 11.87
C ILE A 116 17.87 0.30 11.73
N PHE A 117 17.64 1.39 10.99
CA PHE A 117 16.28 1.89 10.77
C PHE A 117 15.42 0.94 9.95
N ALA A 118 15.98 0.25 8.96
CA ALA A 118 15.24 -0.73 8.18
C ALA A 118 14.73 -1.88 9.06
N ILE A 119 15.51 -2.37 10.04
CA ILE A 119 15.04 -3.39 10.98
C ILE A 119 13.89 -2.85 11.84
N LEU A 120 14.05 -1.64 12.39
CA LEU A 120 13.04 -1.01 13.24
C LEU A 120 11.72 -0.79 12.47
N ILE A 121 11.81 -0.24 11.27
CA ILE A 121 10.66 0.01 10.40
C ILE A 121 10.06 -1.30 9.91
N TYR A 122 10.85 -2.33 9.65
CA TYR A 122 10.32 -3.64 9.25
C TYR A 122 9.35 -4.19 10.30
N VAL A 123 9.73 -4.15 11.57
CA VAL A 123 8.85 -4.57 12.69
C VAL A 123 7.63 -3.66 12.80
N LEU A 124 7.85 -2.35 12.76
CA LEU A 124 6.78 -1.36 12.96
C LEU A 124 5.80 -1.29 11.78
N SER A 125 6.24 -1.61 10.56
CA SER A 125 5.48 -1.49 9.32
C SER A 125 4.16 -2.25 9.36
N THR A 126 4.13 -3.39 10.04
CA THR A 126 2.91 -4.20 10.20
C THR A 126 1.80 -3.41 10.91
N TYR A 127 2.16 -2.72 11.99
CA TYR A 127 1.21 -1.94 12.79
C TYR A 127 0.88 -0.60 12.11
N LEU A 128 1.89 0.08 11.56
CA LEU A 128 1.74 1.35 10.86
C LEU A 128 0.82 1.22 9.64
N LEU A 129 1.05 0.23 8.78
CA LEU A 129 0.22 0.00 7.61
C LEU A 129 -1.21 -0.37 8.02
N ALA A 130 -1.37 -1.23 9.03
CA ALA A 130 -2.69 -1.61 9.48
C ALA A 130 -3.50 -0.42 9.99
N LEU A 131 -2.87 0.42 10.82
CA LEU A 131 -3.49 1.63 11.34
C LEU A 131 -3.84 2.61 10.21
N LEU A 132 -2.94 2.80 9.24
CA LEU A 132 -3.18 3.68 8.09
C LEU A 132 -4.38 3.20 7.25
N PHE A 133 -4.45 1.90 6.94
CA PHE A 133 -5.56 1.34 6.15
C PHE A 133 -6.89 1.35 6.90
N VAL A 134 -6.88 1.08 8.21
CA VAL A 134 -8.09 1.19 9.04
C VAL A 134 -8.54 2.65 9.15
N ALA A 135 -7.63 3.60 9.36
CA ALA A 135 -7.96 5.02 9.45
C ALA A 135 -8.53 5.57 8.13
N THR A 136 -7.91 5.22 7.00
CA THR A 136 -8.38 5.62 5.67
C THR A 136 -9.71 4.94 5.31
N GLY A 137 -9.85 3.63 5.56
CA GLY A 137 -11.09 2.90 5.31
C GLY A 137 -12.26 3.39 6.18
N SER A 138 -12.03 3.63 7.48
CA SER A 138 -13.04 4.15 8.40
C SER A 138 -13.48 5.57 8.06
N SER A 139 -12.55 6.46 7.68
CA SER A 139 -12.86 7.80 7.19
C SER A 139 -13.74 7.75 5.92
N LEU A 140 -13.44 6.82 5.02
CA LEU A 140 -14.18 6.65 3.77
C LEU A 140 -15.59 6.09 4.01
N ILE A 141 -15.75 5.16 4.95
CA ILE A 141 -17.07 4.68 5.41
C ILE A 141 -17.87 5.82 6.05
N TYR A 142 -17.26 6.59 6.95
CA TYR A 142 -17.93 7.70 7.64
C TYR A 142 -18.46 8.74 6.65
N ARG A 143 -17.61 9.18 5.71
CA ARG A 143 -18.00 10.14 4.67
C ARG A 143 -19.11 9.59 3.77
N SER A 144 -19.08 8.29 3.47
CA SER A 144 -20.10 7.68 2.62
C SER A 144 -21.45 7.57 3.34
N LEU A 145 -21.47 7.13 4.60
CA LEU A 145 -22.70 7.00 5.39
C LEU A 145 -23.38 8.35 5.66
N THR A 146 -22.58 9.38 5.97
CA THR A 146 -23.09 10.74 6.22
C THR A 146 -23.71 11.35 4.96
N VAL A 147 -23.09 11.16 3.79
CA VAL A 147 -23.65 11.65 2.51
C VAL A 147 -24.89 10.87 2.07
N LEU A 148 -24.97 9.57 2.42
CA LEU A 148 -26.16 8.75 2.20
C LEU A 148 -27.36 9.11 3.10
N GLY A 149 -27.19 10.10 4.00
CA GLY A 149 -28.26 10.62 4.85
C GLY A 149 -28.39 9.91 6.20
N LEU A 150 -27.42 9.07 6.59
CA LEU A 150 -27.41 8.48 7.92
C LEU A 150 -27.03 9.55 8.96
N GLN A 151 -27.73 9.56 10.11
CA GLN A 151 -27.40 10.48 11.20
C GLN A 151 -25.95 10.29 11.67
N THR A 152 -25.33 11.37 12.12
CA THR A 152 -23.90 11.40 12.49
C THR A 152 -23.57 10.43 13.63
N ILE A 153 -24.43 10.37 14.66
CA ILE A 153 -24.24 9.52 15.83
C ILE A 153 -24.20 8.03 15.46
N PRO A 154 -25.22 7.44 14.78
CA PRO A 154 -25.16 6.04 14.37
C PRO A 154 -24.04 5.77 13.36
N SER A 155 -23.69 6.74 12.50
CA SER A 155 -22.56 6.60 11.57
C SER A 155 -21.24 6.41 12.31
N ILE A 156 -20.99 7.21 13.36
CA ILE A 156 -19.78 7.08 14.18
C ILE A 156 -19.73 5.71 14.85
N VAL A 157 -20.84 5.26 15.45
CA VAL A 157 -20.89 3.96 16.14
C VAL A 157 -20.58 2.81 15.18
N ILE A 158 -21.19 2.80 13.99
CA ILE A 158 -20.93 1.77 12.96
C ILE A 158 -19.47 1.79 12.53
N VAL A 159 -18.92 2.98 12.27
CA VAL A 159 -17.52 3.16 11.85
C VAL A 159 -16.56 2.67 12.94
N LEU A 160 -16.85 2.94 14.21
CA LEU A 160 -16.02 2.51 15.34
C LEU A 160 -16.01 0.99 15.47
N ILE A 161 -17.17 0.34 15.35
CA ILE A 161 -17.29 -1.12 15.37
C ILE A 161 -16.47 -1.73 14.23
N ILE A 162 -16.62 -1.22 13.01
CA ILE A 162 -15.88 -1.71 11.83
C ILE A 162 -14.37 -1.45 11.98
N ALA A 163 -13.97 -0.28 12.49
CA ALA A 163 -12.57 0.07 12.66
C ALA A 163 -11.89 -0.85 13.69
N ILE A 164 -12.52 -1.10 14.84
CA ILE A 164 -12.00 -2.01 15.87
C ILE A 164 -11.92 -3.44 15.34
N ALA A 165 -12.98 -3.94 14.69
CA ALA A 165 -13.01 -5.27 14.11
C ALA A 165 -11.96 -5.43 12.99
N GLY A 166 -11.80 -4.41 12.14
CA GLY A 166 -10.81 -4.35 11.08
C GLY A 166 -9.39 -4.37 11.63
N LEU A 167 -9.08 -3.52 12.61
CA LEU A 167 -7.77 -3.47 13.26
C LEU A 167 -7.43 -4.81 13.92
N TYR A 168 -8.37 -5.39 14.68
CA TYR A 168 -8.18 -6.70 15.31
C TYR A 168 -7.88 -7.80 14.27
N ASN A 169 -8.66 -7.85 13.18
CA ASN A 169 -8.46 -8.84 12.13
C ASN A 169 -7.12 -8.65 11.40
N GLN A 170 -6.72 -7.41 11.12
CA GLN A 170 -5.44 -7.14 10.44
C GLN A 170 -4.25 -7.50 11.33
N ILE A 171 -4.29 -7.17 12.62
CA ILE A 171 -3.23 -7.52 13.57
C ILE A 171 -3.17 -9.05 13.74
N LYS A 172 -4.30 -9.72 13.96
CA LYS A 172 -4.36 -11.18 14.16
C LYS A 172 -3.84 -11.97 12.94
N ARG A 173 -4.04 -11.48 11.72
CA ARG A 173 -3.53 -12.12 10.50
C ARG A 173 -2.01 -11.97 10.31
N HIS A 174 -1.36 -11.12 11.11
CA HIS A 174 0.05 -10.78 10.96
C HIS A 174 0.92 -11.08 12.19
N ILE A 175 0.32 -11.41 13.34
CA ILE A 175 0.95 -12.16 14.43
C ILE A 175 0.95 -13.63 14.05
#